data_AF-A0A0C3BQ56-F1
#
_entry.id   AF-A0A0C3BQ56-F1
#
_cell.length_a   1.000
_cell.length_b   1.000
_cell.length_c   1.000
_cell.angle_alpha   90.00
_cell.angle_beta   90.00
_cell.angle_gamma   90.00
#
_symmetry.space_group_name_H-M   'P 1'
#
loop_
_entity.id
_entity.type
_entity.pdbx_description
1 polymer ?
#
loop_
_entity_poly.entity_id
_entity_poly.type
_entity_poly.pdbx_seq_one_letter_code
_entity_poly.pdbx_strand_id
1 'polypeptide(L)'
;MAKGINISMQDVKDKHGMVVDGFCVKAILGASHQLFFQLRVLDKHPKTWGTAGTETLHAYCQEMEHQFPKLALCADNWKSQYIATQNYPSWYNSHSKEKIKVEVYDDNNDIEIDLPTKKH
;
A
#
# COMPACT_ATOMS: atom_id res chain seq x y z
N MET A 1 -4.79 -20.36 -15.13
CA MET A 1 -4.41 -19.25 -16.04
C MET A 1 -5.06 -17.97 -15.51
N ALA A 2 -4.28 -17.07 -14.92
CA ALA A 2 -4.83 -15.80 -14.44
C ALA A 2 -5.17 -14.93 -15.67
N LYS A 3 -6.46 -14.83 -15.99
CA LYS A 3 -6.97 -13.86 -16.97
C LYS A 3 -6.57 -12.48 -16.45
N GLY A 4 -5.72 -11.77 -17.18
CA GLY A 4 -5.16 -10.45 -16.84
C GLY A 4 -6.18 -9.32 -16.75
N ILE A 5 -7.29 -9.57 -16.07
CA ILE A 5 -8.36 -8.62 -15.79
C ILE A 5 -7.98 -7.90 -14.51
N ASN A 6 -7.66 -6.63 -14.68
CA ASN A 6 -7.39 -5.68 -13.63
C ASN A 6 -8.69 -5.33 -12.89
N ILE A 7 -8.86 -5.87 -11.67
CA ILE A 7 -9.99 -5.52 -10.79
C ILE A 7 -9.63 -4.33 -9.88
N SER A 8 -8.34 -4.01 -9.74
CA SER A 8 -7.84 -3.03 -8.76
C SER A 8 -7.76 -1.59 -9.26
N MET A 9 -7.73 -1.34 -10.58
CA MET A 9 -7.56 0.01 -11.15
C MET A 9 -8.37 0.23 -12.43
N GLN A 10 -9.67 -0.05 -12.42
CA GLN A 10 -10.53 0.20 -13.60
C GLN A 10 -10.68 1.70 -13.93
N ASP A 11 -10.37 2.58 -12.98
CA ASP A 11 -10.51 4.03 -13.13
C ASP A 11 -9.26 4.73 -13.69
N VAL A 12 -8.13 4.02 -13.82
CA VAL A 12 -6.89 4.61 -14.37
C VAL A 12 -6.93 4.51 -15.88
N LYS A 13 -7.45 5.56 -16.52
CA LYS A 13 -7.48 5.73 -17.98
C LYS A 13 -6.35 6.64 -18.45
N ASP A 14 -5.80 6.34 -19.61
CA ASP A 14 -4.82 7.21 -20.26
C ASP A 14 -5.48 8.51 -20.78
N LYS A 15 -4.66 9.41 -21.36
CA LYS A 15 -5.12 10.69 -21.95
C LYS A 15 -6.14 10.55 -23.10
N HIS A 16 -6.36 9.34 -23.61
CA HIS A 16 -7.30 9.01 -24.67
C HIS A 16 -8.50 8.21 -24.15
N GLY A 17 -8.64 8.01 -22.83
CA GLY A 17 -9.73 7.24 -22.24
C GLY A 17 -9.54 5.72 -22.34
N MET A 18 -8.37 5.25 -22.78
CA MET A 18 -8.07 3.84 -22.94
C MET A 18 -7.59 3.24 -21.61
N VAL A 19 -8.03 2.01 -21.34
CA VAL A 19 -7.60 1.24 -20.16
C VAL A 19 -6.09 1.06 -20.24
N VAL A 20 -5.38 1.47 -19.19
CA VAL A 20 -3.94 1.23 -19.07
C VAL A 20 -3.69 -0.27 -19.15
N ASP A 21 -2.83 -0.70 -20.09
CA ASP A 21 -2.48 -2.09 -20.31
C ASP A 21 -2.07 -2.80 -19.00
N GLY A 22 -2.47 -4.06 -18.82
CA GLY A 22 -2.26 -4.82 -17.59
C GLY A 22 -0.79 -4.93 -17.17
N PHE A 23 0.13 -4.96 -18.14
CA PHE A 23 1.57 -4.90 -17.86
C PHE A 23 1.99 -3.56 -17.27
N CYS A 24 1.43 -2.47 -17.79
CA CYS A 24 1.68 -1.12 -17.28
C CYS A 24 1.12 -0.94 -15.86
N VAL A 25 -0.07 -1.49 -15.57
CA VAL A 25 -0.64 -1.49 -14.22
C VAL A 25 0.27 -2.23 -13.25
N LYS A 26 0.76 -3.40 -13.65
CA LYS A 26 1.70 -4.18 -12.83
C LYS A 26 2.99 -3.42 -12.55
N ALA A 27 3.52 -2.68 -13.53
CA ALA A 27 4.70 -1.83 -13.35
C ALA A 27 4.43 -0.70 -12.34
N ILE A 28 3.29 -0.01 -12.46
CA ILE A 28 2.87 1.06 -11.54
C ILE A 28 2.76 0.53 -10.10
N LEU A 29 2.09 -0.61 -9.93
CA LEU A 29 1.95 -1.24 -8.61
C LEU A 29 3.31 -1.69 -8.05
N GLY A 30 4.19 -2.22 -8.89
CA GLY A 30 5.54 -2.60 -8.52
C GLY A 30 6.34 -1.42 -7.96
N ALA A 31 6.35 -0.29 -8.69
CA ALA A 31 7.00 0.93 -8.24
C ALA A 31 6.38 1.47 -6.93
N SER A 32 5.04 1.47 -6.83
CA SER A 32 4.35 1.89 -5.62
C SER A 32 4.77 1.05 -4.40
N HIS A 33 4.88 -0.27 -4.55
CA HIS A 33 5.32 -1.14 -3.46
C HIS A 33 6.78 -0.89 -3.07
N GLN A 34 7.66 -0.67 -4.05
CA GLN A 34 9.06 -0.33 -3.77
C GLN A 34 9.17 0.96 -2.95
N LEU A 35 8.39 1.98 -3.30
CA LEU A 35 8.32 3.23 -2.53
C LEU A 35 7.82 3.00 -1.10
N PHE A 36 6.79 2.16 -0.91
CA PHE A 36 6.32 1.82 0.43
C PHE A 36 7.39 1.09 1.26
N PHE A 37 8.15 0.18 0.65
CA PHE A 37 9.29 -0.45 1.31
C PHE A 37 10.37 0.54 1.69
N GLN A 38 10.70 1.50 0.81
CA GLN A 38 11.65 2.55 1.12
C GLN A 38 11.18 3.38 2.32
N LEU A 39 9.91 3.80 2.35
CA LEU A 39 9.33 4.53 3.48
C LEU A 39 9.40 3.73 4.78
N ARG A 40 9.21 2.40 4.73
CA ARG A 40 9.36 1.53 5.90
C ARG A 40 10.80 1.40 6.37
N VAL A 41 11.77 1.26 5.46
CA VAL A 41 13.19 1.21 5.81
C VAL A 41 13.64 2.50 6.49
N LEU A 42 13.07 3.63 6.08
CA LEU A 42 13.31 4.94 6.68
C LEU A 42 12.47 5.22 7.94
N ASP A 43 11.64 4.28 8.37
CA ASP A 43 10.64 4.44 9.44
C ASP A 43 9.71 5.68 9.27
N LYS A 44 9.48 6.08 8.02
CA LYS A 44 8.62 7.22 7.62
C LYS A 44 7.24 6.79 7.11
N HIS A 45 6.95 5.49 7.15
CA HIS A 45 5.67 4.97 6.66
C HIS A 45 4.51 5.28 7.65
N PRO A 46 3.37 5.81 7.16
CA PRO A 46 2.25 6.16 8.04
C PRO A 46 1.39 4.93 8.37
N LYS A 47 0.65 4.96 9.49
CA LYS A 47 -0.31 3.87 9.81
C LYS A 47 -1.45 3.77 8.80
N THR A 48 -1.91 4.90 8.27
CA THR A 48 -2.86 4.98 7.15
C THR A 48 -2.36 5.98 6.13
N TRP A 49 -2.67 5.77 4.85
CA TRP A 49 -2.18 6.67 3.81
C TRP A 49 -2.73 8.10 3.96
N GLY A 50 -3.97 8.25 4.44
CA GLY A 50 -4.58 9.55 4.70
C GLY A 50 -3.91 10.37 5.82
N THR A 51 -3.07 9.75 6.66
CA THR A 51 -2.27 10.45 7.68
C THR A 51 -0.81 10.64 7.25
N ALA A 52 -0.49 10.41 5.98
CA ALA A 52 0.85 10.66 5.46
C ALA A 52 1.21 12.15 5.59
N GLY A 53 2.42 12.44 6.08
CA GLY A 53 2.93 13.82 6.11
C GLY A 53 3.19 14.36 4.70
N THR A 54 3.22 15.68 4.58
CA THR A 54 3.44 16.37 3.28
C THR A 54 4.72 15.91 2.59
N GLU A 55 5.82 15.71 3.32
CA GLU A 55 7.09 15.21 2.77
C GLU A 55 6.91 13.82 2.12
N THR A 56 6.25 12.88 2.82
CA THR A 56 5.99 11.53 2.33
C THR A 56 5.09 11.53 1.09
N LEU A 57 4.03 12.35 1.11
CA LEU A 57 3.12 12.49 -0.03
C LEU A 57 3.83 13.06 -1.24
N HIS A 58 4.63 14.12 -1.04
CA HIS A 58 5.37 14.77 -2.09
C HIS A 58 6.41 13.84 -2.72
N ALA A 59 7.21 13.16 -1.90
CA ALA A 59 8.21 12.21 -2.37
C ALA A 59 7.58 11.05 -3.16
N TYR A 60 6.46 10.50 -2.66
CA TYR A 60 5.74 9.45 -3.36
C TYR A 60 5.20 9.93 -4.72
N CYS A 61 4.54 11.08 -4.77
CA CYS A 61 3.96 11.59 -6.00
C CYS A 61 5.04 11.91 -7.04
N GLN A 62 6.11 12.60 -6.63
CA GLN A 62 7.22 12.93 -7.52
C GLN A 62 7.85 11.70 -8.15
N GLU A 63 8.12 10.66 -7.36
CA GLU A 63 8.76 9.45 -7.89
C GLU A 63 7.82 8.67 -8.83
N MET A 64 6.54 8.55 -8.47
CA MET A 64 5.54 7.91 -9.32
C MET A 64 5.36 8.64 -10.65
N GLU A 65 5.38 9.97 -10.64
CA GLU A 65 5.26 10.81 -11.83
C GLU A 65 6.52 10.81 -12.68
N HIS A 66 7.70 10.74 -12.06
CA HIS A 66 8.98 10.59 -12.75
C HIS A 66 9.02 9.26 -13.53
N GLN A 67 8.64 8.15 -12.89
CA GLN A 67 8.62 6.82 -13.53
C GLN A 67 7.46 6.67 -14.52
N PHE A 68 6.33 7.31 -14.25
CA PHE A 68 5.13 7.23 -15.09
C PHE A 68 4.56 8.61 -15.38
N PRO A 69 5.12 9.34 -16.38
CA PRO A 69 4.70 10.71 -16.71
C PRO A 69 3.20 10.86 -17.00
N LYS A 70 2.52 9.78 -17.40
CA LYS A 70 1.05 9.74 -17.60
C LYS A 70 0.24 9.97 -16.32
N LEU A 71 0.83 9.78 -15.15
CA LEU A 71 0.24 10.09 -13.84
C LEU A 71 0.26 11.60 -13.57
N ALA A 72 1.26 12.31 -14.11
CA ALA A 72 1.42 13.77 -14.00
C ALA A 72 0.51 14.55 -14.96
N LEU A 73 -0.20 13.88 -15.87
CA LEU A 73 -1.06 14.54 -16.87
C LEU A 73 -2.32 15.19 -16.27
N CYS A 74 -2.52 15.13 -14.95
CA CYS A 74 -3.64 15.76 -14.29
C CYS A 74 -3.18 16.59 -13.09
N ALA A 75 -3.90 17.68 -12.80
CA ALA A 75 -3.60 18.60 -11.71
C ALA A 75 -3.58 17.90 -10.33
N ASP A 76 -2.80 18.44 -9.40
CA ASP A 76 -2.77 18.05 -7.97
C ASP A 76 -2.35 16.60 -7.66
N ASN A 77 -1.64 15.93 -8.58
CA ASN A 77 -1.10 14.59 -8.37
C ASN A 77 -2.18 13.54 -8.01
N TRP A 78 -3.45 13.82 -8.35
CA TRP A 78 -4.57 13.04 -7.83
C TRP A 78 -4.50 11.56 -8.24
N LYS A 79 -3.90 11.26 -9.40
CA LYS A 79 -3.69 9.88 -9.86
C LYS A 79 -2.72 9.12 -8.97
N SER A 80 -1.58 9.72 -8.65
CA SER A 80 -0.58 9.15 -7.74
C SER A 80 -1.20 8.94 -6.34
N GLN A 81 -1.91 9.93 -5.82
CA GLN A 81 -2.60 9.83 -4.53
C GLN A 81 -3.68 8.73 -4.53
N TYR A 82 -4.46 8.63 -5.61
CA TYR A 82 -5.48 7.60 -5.77
C TYR A 82 -4.86 6.20 -5.77
N ILE A 83 -3.78 5.98 -6.54
CA ILE A 83 -3.04 4.71 -6.57
C ILE A 83 -2.61 4.29 -5.17
N ALA A 84 -2.00 5.21 -4.42
CA ALA A 84 -1.54 4.91 -3.07
C ALA A 84 -2.71 4.63 -2.12
N THR A 85 -3.79 5.40 -2.20
CA THR A 85 -4.98 5.23 -1.36
C THR A 85 -5.61 3.84 -1.54
N GLN A 86 -5.66 3.33 -2.78
CA GLN A 86 -6.23 2.01 -3.07
C GLN A 86 -5.31 0.86 -2.63
N ASN A 87 -3.99 1.02 -2.74
CA ASN A 87 -3.05 -0.12 -2.62
C ASN A 87 -2.32 -0.17 -1.28
N TYR A 88 -2.12 0.97 -0.62
CA TYR A 88 -1.40 1.05 0.64
C TYR A 88 -2.00 0.17 1.76
N PRO A 89 -3.33 0.11 1.97
CA PRO A 89 -3.90 -0.70 3.06
C PRO A 89 -3.58 -2.20 2.92
N SER A 90 -3.64 -2.73 1.69
CA SER A 90 -3.29 -4.12 1.41
C SER A 90 -1.81 -4.37 1.70
N TRP A 91 -0.94 -3.51 1.17
CA TRP A 91 0.51 -3.62 1.40
C TRP A 91 0.87 -3.51 2.90
N TYR A 92 0.28 -2.55 3.62
CA TYR A 92 0.54 -2.32 5.04
C TYR A 92 0.15 -3.54 5.89
N ASN A 93 -1.01 -4.15 5.62
CA ASN A 93 -1.45 -5.36 6.33
C ASN A 93 -0.49 -6.54 6.11
N SER A 94 0.14 -6.64 4.94
CA SER A 94 1.07 -7.74 4.63
C SER A 94 2.49 -7.50 5.14
N HIS A 95 2.93 -6.25 5.30
CA HIS A 95 4.36 -5.93 5.50
C HIS A 95 4.67 -5.08 6.75
N SER A 96 3.66 -4.45 7.36
CA SER A 96 3.86 -3.51 8.49
C SER A 96 3.13 -3.90 9.77
N LYS A 97 2.14 -4.82 9.72
CA LYS A 97 1.60 -5.41 10.95
C LYS A 97 2.48 -6.55 11.41
N GLU A 98 2.93 -6.51 12.66
CA GLU A 98 3.40 -7.70 13.35
C GLU A 98 2.28 -8.74 13.30
N LYS A 99 2.58 -9.93 12.77
CA LYS A 99 1.61 -11.01 12.72
C LYS A 99 1.41 -11.50 14.14
N ILE A 100 0.33 -11.05 14.79
CA ILE A 100 -0.16 -11.70 16.00
C ILE A 100 -0.58 -13.11 15.57
N LYS A 101 0.22 -14.12 15.93
CA LYS A 101 -0.21 -15.52 15.86
C LYS A 101 -1.31 -15.69 16.90
N VAL A 102 -2.56 -15.63 16.47
CA VAL A 102 -3.68 -16.09 17.29
C VAL A 102 -3.74 -17.59 17.11
N GLU A 103 -3.08 -18.33 18.00
CA GLU A 103 -3.29 -19.76 18.16
C GLU A 103 -4.61 -19.91 18.93
N VAL A 104 -5.67 -20.26 18.20
CA VAL A 104 -6.97 -20.59 18.78
C VAL A 104 -6.84 -21.97 19.41
N TYR A 105 -6.78 -22.03 20.74
CA TYR A 105 -6.95 -23.25 21.49
C TYR A 105 -8.44 -23.44 21.79
N ASP A 106 -8.99 -24.56 21.34
CA ASP A 106 -10.33 -25.03 21.65
C ASP A 106 -10.40 -25.38 23.15
N ASP A 107 -11.46 -24.91 23.78
CA ASP A 107 -11.65 -24.73 25.21
C ASP A 107 -12.03 -26.06 25.86
N ASN A 108 -11.05 -26.90 26.21
CA ASN A 108 -11.19 -28.00 27.18
C ASN A 108 -9.81 -28.44 27.72
N ASN A 109 -9.15 -27.60 28.50
CA ASN A 109 -8.57 -28.00 29.80
C ASN A 109 -7.99 -26.77 30.50
N ASP A 110 -8.44 -26.56 31.74
CA ASP A 110 -7.97 -25.52 32.66
C ASP A 110 -6.45 -25.49 32.78
N ILE A 111 -5.81 -24.35 32.48
CA ILE A 111 -4.46 -24.06 32.93
C ILE A 111 -4.38 -22.63 33.48
N GLU A 112 -3.95 -22.58 34.73
CA GLU A 112 -3.71 -21.44 35.60
C GLU A 112 -2.92 -20.31 34.92
N ILE A 113 -3.46 -19.09 35.02
CA ILE A 113 -2.92 -17.88 34.40
C ILE A 113 -1.81 -17.30 35.29
N ASP A 114 -0.55 -17.42 34.88
CA ASP A 114 0.51 -16.55 35.41
C ASP A 114 0.70 -15.36 34.46
N LEU A 115 0.29 -14.18 34.93
CA LEU A 115 0.33 -12.93 34.18
C LEU A 115 1.75 -12.33 34.23
N PRO A 116 2.47 -12.19 33.10
CA PRO A 116 3.71 -11.43 33.11
C PRO A 116 3.41 -9.94 33.26
N THR A 117 3.93 -9.39 34.36
CA THR A 117 3.81 -8.00 34.78
C THR A 117 4.39 -7.02 33.75
N LYS A 118 3.63 -5.95 33.46
CA LYS A 118 4.11 -4.77 32.71
C LYS A 118 5.41 -4.27 33.33
N LYS A 119 6.48 -4.19 32.54
CA LYS A 119 7.66 -3.38 32.90
C LYS A 119 7.58 -2.02 32.21
N HIS A 120 7.89 -1.02 33.02
CA HIS A 120 7.76 0.44 32.85
C HIS A 120 8.43 1.00 31.61
#